data_AF-A0A174M0R3-F1
#
_entry.id   AF-A0A174M0R3-F1
#
_cell.length_a   1.000
_cell.length_b   1.000
_cell.length_c   1.000
_cell.angle_alpha   90.00
_cell.angle_beta   90.00
_cell.angle_gamma   90.00
#
_symmetry.space_group_name_H-M   'P 1'
#
loop_
_entity.id
_entity.type
_entity.pdbx_description
1 polymer ?
#
loop_
_entity_poly.entity_id
_entity_poly.type
_entity_poly.pdbx_seq_one_letter_code
_entity_poly.pdbx_strand_id
1 'polypeptide(L)'
;MAKYKVGDELIIVNDPTKEKQRLKELTKLTVDDDYAQISWGIKILNVEYDKPNVTLTYRNINGETNKVFAVCKDIENFNQEKVLEKALLKAFQNEIIDISVGKNTGILK
;
A
#
# COMPACT_ATOMS: atom_id res chain seq x y z
N MET A 1 -17.10 7.21 14.42
CA MET A 1 -17.69 5.90 14.04
C MET A 1 -17.81 5.87 12.53
N ALA A 2 -17.07 5.02 11.84
CA ALA A 2 -17.22 4.83 10.40
C ALA A 2 -17.15 3.33 10.11
N LYS A 3 -18.23 2.78 9.55
CA LYS A 3 -18.34 1.39 9.10
C LYS A 3 -17.97 1.37 7.62
N TYR A 4 -16.97 0.58 7.23
CA TYR A 4 -16.75 0.22 5.84
C TYR A 4 -16.72 -1.31 5.71
N LYS A 5 -17.45 -1.81 4.73
CA LYS A 5 -17.66 -3.24 4.46
C LYS A 5 -16.98 -3.53 3.12
N VAL A 6 -15.88 -4.29 3.16
CA VAL A 6 -15.28 -4.93 1.98
C VAL A 6 -14.72 -6.28 2.45
N GLY A 7 -15.23 -7.38 1.89
CA GLY A 7 -14.68 -8.74 1.96
C GLY A 7 -14.25 -9.28 3.34
N ASP A 8 -15.21 -9.80 4.10
CA ASP A 8 -15.13 -10.88 5.10
C ASP A 8 -13.95 -11.09 6.06
N GLU A 9 -13.06 -10.13 6.32
CA GLU A 9 -12.26 -10.17 7.56
C GLU A 9 -11.88 -8.77 8.08
N LEU A 10 -12.71 -8.26 8.99
CA LEU A 10 -12.47 -7.07 9.81
C LEU A 10 -11.31 -7.32 10.77
N ILE A 11 -10.07 -7.04 10.36
CA ILE A 11 -8.96 -7.03 11.32
C ILE A 11 -8.80 -5.62 11.87
N ILE A 12 -9.56 -5.34 12.93
CA ILE A 12 -9.44 -4.13 13.74
C ILE A 12 -8.14 -4.26 14.55
N VAL A 13 -7.02 -3.80 14.00
CA VAL A 13 -5.79 -3.60 14.78
C VAL A 13 -5.88 -2.23 15.43
N ASN A 14 -6.41 -2.19 16.64
CA ASN A 14 -6.62 -0.99 17.45
C ASN A 14 -5.39 -0.60 18.28
N ASP A 15 -4.19 -1.00 17.85
CA ASP A 15 -2.93 -0.79 18.58
C ASP A 15 -1.83 -0.41 17.57
N PRO A 16 -1.28 0.82 17.63
CA PRO A 16 -0.23 1.28 16.71
C PRO A 16 1.04 0.43 16.79
N THR A 17 1.29 -0.23 17.93
CA THR A 17 2.41 -1.16 18.12
C THR A 17 2.20 -2.43 17.30
N LYS A 18 0.99 -2.98 17.35
CA LYS A 18 0.60 -4.17 16.57
C LYS A 18 0.52 -3.88 15.07
N GLU A 19 0.11 -2.68 14.70
CA GLU A 19 0.11 -2.22 13.31
C GLU A 19 1.51 -2.21 12.72
N LYS A 20 2.46 -1.58 13.42
CA LYS A 20 3.86 -1.51 12.98
C LYS A 20 4.50 -2.89 12.89
N GLN A 21 4.20 -3.76 13.85
CA GLN A 21 4.68 -5.14 13.85
C GLN A 21 4.12 -5.93 12.66
N ARG A 22 2.82 -5.81 12.38
CA ARG A 22 2.20 -6.47 11.24
C ARG A 22 2.72 -5.95 9.89
N LEU A 23 2.95 -4.64 9.76
CA LEU A 23 3.55 -4.08 8.55
C LEU A 23 4.99 -4.58 8.34
N LYS A 24 5.74 -4.79 9.42
CA LYS A 24 7.06 -5.43 9.37
C LYS A 24 6.97 -6.90 8.94
N GLU A 25 6.00 -7.66 9.42
CA GLU A 25 5.82 -9.06 9.03
C GLU A 25 5.45 -9.23 7.54
N LEU A 26 4.64 -8.31 7.01
CA LEU A 26 4.26 -8.27 5.60
C LEU A 26 5.40 -7.78 4.69
N THR A 27 6.41 -7.13 5.28
CA THR A 27 7.53 -6.54 4.56
C THR A 27 8.77 -7.40 4.71
N LYS A 28 9.06 -8.20 3.70
CA LYS A 28 10.18 -9.14 3.72
C LYS A 28 10.89 -9.20 2.36
N LEU A 29 12.20 -9.39 2.41
CA LEU A 29 13.02 -9.75 1.26
C LEU A 29 13.67 -11.09 1.60
N THR A 30 13.34 -12.13 0.85
CA THR A 30 13.89 -13.47 1.01
C THR A 30 14.65 -13.87 -0.24
N VAL A 31 15.79 -14.52 -0.06
CA VAL A 31 16.58 -15.10 -1.15
C VAL A 31 16.62 -16.61 -0.89
N ASP A 32 16.21 -17.38 -1.87
CA ASP A 32 16.18 -18.84 -1.83
C ASP A 32 16.74 -19.38 -3.15
N ASP A 33 17.83 -20.15 -3.05
CA ASP A 33 18.69 -20.54 -4.18
C ASP A 33 19.01 -19.37 -5.14
N ASP A 34 18.54 -19.46 -6.39
CA ASP A 34 18.74 -18.48 -7.46
C ASP A 34 17.58 -17.46 -7.55
N TYR A 35 16.64 -17.46 -6.60
CA TYR A 35 15.44 -16.63 -6.64
C TYR A 35 15.40 -15.63 -5.48
N ALA A 36 15.01 -14.40 -5.78
CA ALA A 36 14.74 -13.37 -4.78
C ALA A 36 13.25 -12.99 -4.80
N GLN A 37 12.61 -12.96 -3.64
CA GLN A 37 11.22 -12.52 -3.47
C GLN A 37 11.16 -11.33 -2.52
N ILE A 38 10.46 -10.28 -2.93
CA ILE A 38 10.09 -9.16 -2.08
C ILE A 38 8.58 -9.19 -1.81
N SER A 39 8.19 -8.96 -0.57
CA SER A 39 6.82 -8.68 -0.16
C SER A 39 6.82 -7.36 0.60
N TRP A 40 5.80 -6.53 0.38
CA TRP A 40 5.69 -5.23 1.02
C TRP A 40 4.28 -5.03 1.57
N GLY A 41 4.20 -4.59 2.82
CA GLY A 41 2.92 -4.27 3.47
C GLY A 41 2.68 -2.77 3.49
N ILE A 42 1.49 -2.35 3.04
CA ILE A 42 0.96 -1.01 3.31
C ILE A 42 -0.38 -1.14 4.03
N LYS A 43 -0.69 -0.19 4.91
CA LYS A 43 -2.02 -0.11 5.53
C LYS A 43 -2.87 0.88 4.75
N ILE A 44 -3.95 0.42 4.15
CA ILE A 44 -4.95 1.28 3.53
C ILE A 44 -5.69 2.06 4.63
N LEU A 45 -5.68 3.39 4.54
CA LEU A 45 -6.39 4.27 5.48
C LEU A 45 -7.70 4.80 4.89
N ASN A 46 -7.67 5.20 3.62
CA ASN A 46 -8.85 5.69 2.92
C ASN A 46 -8.73 5.46 1.41
N VAL A 47 -9.87 5.25 0.75
CA VAL A 47 -9.97 5.19 -0.70
C VAL A 47 -11.13 6.08 -1.13
N GLU A 48 -10.83 7.11 -1.91
CA GLU A 48 -11.82 8.04 -2.47
C GLU A 48 -11.93 7.79 -3.96
N TYR A 49 -13.15 7.55 -4.43
CA TYR A 49 -13.46 7.39 -5.85
C TYR A 49 -14.15 8.65 -6.35
N ASP A 50 -13.50 9.38 -7.24
CA ASP A 50 -14.02 10.58 -7.88
C ASP A 50 -13.87 10.44 -9.39
N LYS A 51 -14.82 9.76 -10.05
CA LYS A 51 -14.71 9.32 -11.45
C LYS A 51 -14.20 10.46 -12.35
N PRO A 52 -13.09 10.28 -13.10
CA PRO A 52 -12.35 9.03 -13.37
C PRO A 52 -11.17 8.75 -12.40
N ASN A 53 -11.01 9.55 -11.37
CA ASN A 53 -9.91 9.51 -10.42
C ASN A 53 -10.19 8.56 -9.25
N VAL A 54 -9.10 8.05 -8.70
CA VAL A 54 -9.06 7.40 -7.39
C VAL A 54 -7.90 7.96 -6.60
N THR A 55 -8.18 8.23 -5.32
CA THR A 55 -7.18 8.68 -4.36
C THR A 55 -7.07 7.62 -3.28
N LEU A 56 -5.90 7.00 -3.18
CA LEU A 56 -5.57 6.05 -2.13
C LEU A 56 -4.69 6.75 -1.09
N THR A 57 -5.15 6.77 0.16
CA THR A 57 -4.36 7.19 1.30
C THR A 57 -3.94 5.95 2.07
N TYR A 58 -2.63 5.79 2.28
CA TYR A 58 -2.07 4.62 2.95
C TYR A 58 -0.99 5.02 3.94
N ARG A 59 -0.63 4.09 4.81
CA ARG A 59 0.49 4.21 5.74
C ARG A 59 1.55 3.17 5.43
N ASN A 60 2.80 3.61 5.38
CA ASN A 60 3.94 2.74 5.12
C ASN A 60 4.52 2.14 6.42
N ILE A 61 5.55 1.31 6.26
CA ILE A 61 6.27 0.65 7.37
C ILE A 61 6.95 1.64 8.32
N ASN A 62 7.31 2.82 7.83
CA ASN A 62 7.90 3.90 8.63
C ASN A 62 6.84 4.61 9.49
N GLY A 63 5.56 4.36 9.25
CA GLY A 63 4.44 5.03 9.90
C GLY A 63 4.01 6.32 9.21
N GLU A 64 4.60 6.65 8.07
CA GLU A 64 4.30 7.84 7.29
C GLU A 64 3.00 7.65 6.51
N THR A 65 2.21 8.71 6.43
CA THR A 65 0.95 8.70 5.70
C THR A 65 1.18 9.27 4.31
N ASN A 66 1.02 8.41 3.31
CA ASN A 66 1.24 8.72 1.90
C ASN A 66 -0.10 8.73 1.15
N LYS A 67 -0.15 9.54 0.09
CA LYS A 67 -1.33 9.66 -0.77
C LYS A 67 -0.90 9.47 -2.21
N VAL A 68 -1.64 8.63 -2.94
CA VAL A 68 -1.40 8.36 -4.35
C VAL A 68 -2.67 8.59 -5.17
N PHE A 69 -2.46 9.16 -6.35
CA PHE A 69 -3.52 9.48 -7.30
C PHE A 69 -3.40 8.57 -8.52
N ALA A 70 -4.46 7.85 -8.83
CA ALA A 70 -4.58 7.06 -10.05
C ALA A 70 -5.77 7.55 -10.88
N VAL A 71 -5.58 7.61 -12.20
CA VAL A 71 -6.60 8.02 -13.15
C VAL A 71 -7.02 6.80 -13.95
N CYS A 72 -8.33 6.53 -14.01
CA CYS A 72 -8.87 5.55 -14.93
C CYS A 72 -8.84 6.11 -16.36
N LYS A 73 -8.14 5.43 -17.26
CA LYS A 73 -8.08 5.84 -18.68
C LYS A 73 -9.33 5.41 -19.45
N ASP A 74 -9.96 4.32 -19.02
CA ASP A 74 -11.18 3.79 -19.62
C ASP A 74 -12.37 4.16 -18.72
N ILE A 75 -12.95 5.32 -19.00
CA ILE A 75 -14.04 5.91 -18.22
C ILE A 75 -15.36 5.13 -18.41
N GLU A 76 -15.52 4.50 -19.57
CA GLU A 76 -16.70 3.73 -19.94
C GLU A 76 -16.74 2.39 -19.18
N ASN A 77 -15.59 1.74 -18.99
CA ASN A 77 -15.47 0.50 -18.20
C ASN A 77 -14.96 0.75 -16.77
N PHE A 78 -15.36 1.86 -16.15
CA PHE A 78 -14.92 2.20 -14.80
C PHE A 78 -15.34 1.11 -13.79
N ASN A 79 -14.36 0.32 -13.35
CA ASN A 79 -14.51 -0.72 -12.34
C ASN A 79 -13.69 -0.32 -11.11
N GLN A 80 -14.35 -0.20 -9.95
CA GLN A 80 -13.73 0.24 -8.70
C GLN A 80 -12.58 -0.68 -8.26
N GLU A 81 -12.68 -2.00 -8.45
CA GLU A 81 -11.62 -2.95 -8.11
C GLU A 81 -10.38 -2.76 -8.98
N LYS A 82 -10.56 -2.65 -10.30
CA LYS A 82 -9.44 -2.43 -11.24
C LYS A 82 -8.73 -1.09 -11.00
N VAL A 83 -9.51 -0.07 -10.66
CA VAL A 83 -9.00 1.28 -10.40
C VAL A 83 -8.28 1.33 -9.04
N LEU A 84 -8.80 0.63 -8.02
CA LEU A 84 -8.11 0.44 -6.74
C LEU A 84 -6.80 -0.32 -6.91
N GLU A 85 -6.81 -1.42 -7.67
CA GLU A 85 -5.60 -2.19 -7.98
C GLU A 85 -4.53 -1.30 -8.60
N LYS A 86 -4.91 -0.44 -9.55
CA LYS A 86 -4.00 0.55 -10.13
C LYS A 86 -3.45 1.54 -9.09
N ALA A 87 -4.28 1.99 -8.16
CA ALA A 87 -3.82 2.88 -7.07
C ALA A 87 -2.83 2.17 -6.15
N LEU A 88 -3.10 0.89 -5.80
CA LEU A 88 -2.22 0.06 -4.99
C LEU A 88 -0.87 -0.18 -5.68
N LEU A 89 -0.87 -0.50 -6.98
CA LEU A 89 0.36 -0.67 -7.76
C LEU A 89 1.21 0.60 -7.75
N LYS A 90 0.58 1.78 -7.90
CA LYS A 90 1.31 3.06 -7.78
C LYS A 90 1.85 3.30 -6.37
N ALA A 91 1.09 2.97 -5.32
CA ALA A 91 1.59 3.06 -3.95
C ALA A 91 2.83 2.20 -3.77
N PHE A 92 2.81 0.93 -4.21
CA PHE A 92 3.97 0.06 -4.14
C PHE A 92 5.16 0.55 -4.95
N GLN A 93 4.94 1.12 -6.14
CA GLN A 93 6.01 1.75 -6.91
C GLN A 93 6.72 2.85 -6.12
N ASN A 94 5.96 3.72 -5.45
CA ASN A 94 6.54 4.79 -4.63
C ASN A 94 7.38 4.22 -3.48
N GLU A 95 6.88 3.21 -2.78
CA GLU A 95 7.62 2.58 -1.68
C GLU A 95 8.90 1.88 -2.17
N ILE A 96 8.86 1.19 -3.31
CA ILE A 96 10.05 0.55 -3.89
C ILE A 96 11.13 1.58 -4.25
N ILE A 97 10.71 2.71 -4.84
CA ILE A 97 11.62 3.82 -5.18
C ILE A 97 12.29 4.34 -3.90
N ASP A 98 11.49 4.60 -2.85
CA ASP A 98 11.98 5.14 -1.58
C ASP A 98 13.02 4.21 -0.92
N ILE A 99 12.78 2.89 -0.92
CA ILE A 99 13.77 1.91 -0.44
C ILE A 99 15.08 1.99 -1.23
N SER A 100 15.00 2.07 -2.57
CA SER A 100 16.19 2.09 -3.41
C SER A 100 17.06 3.33 -3.11
N VAL A 101 16.41 4.47 -2.85
CA VAL A 101 17.06 5.72 -2.48
C VAL A 101 17.63 5.65 -1.05
N GLY A 102 16.87 5.12 -0.09
CA GLY A 102 17.27 5.00 1.31
C GLY A 102 18.42 4.01 1.55
N LYS A 103 18.47 2.91 0.80
CA LYS A 103 19.60 1.95 0.84
C LYS A 103 20.87 2.56 0.23
N ASN A 104 20.73 3.33 -0.84
CA ASN A 104 21.87 3.99 -1.49
C ASN A 104 22.47 5.14 -0.65
N THR A 105 21.66 5.74 0.24
CA THR A 105 22.07 6.86 1.10
C THR A 105 22.53 6.43 2.50
N GLY A 106 22.45 5.14 2.85
CA GLY A 106 22.89 4.61 4.15
C GLY A 106 21.99 4.99 5.34
N ILE A 107 20.80 5.54 5.07
CA ILE A 107 19.82 5.98 6.07
C ILE A 107 18.99 4.81 6.60
N LEU A 108 18.72 3.81 5.74
CA LEU A 108 18.08 2.56 6.13
C LEU A 108 19.17 1.50 6.33
N LYS A 109 19.63 1.34 7.58
CA LYS A 109 20.47 0.20 8.02
C LYS A 109 19.61 -0.92 8.58
#